data_AF-A0A7V1LSD2-F1
#
_entry.id   AF-A0A7V1LSD2-F1
#
_cell.length_a   1.000
_cell.length_b   1.000
_cell.length_c   1.000
_cell.angle_alpha   90.00
_cell.angle_beta   90.00
_cell.angle_gamma   90.00
#
_symmetry.space_group_name_H-M   'P 1'
#
loop_
_entity.id
_entity.type
_entity.pdbx_description
1 polymer ?
#
loop_
_entity_poly.entity_id
_entity_poly.type
_entity_poly.pdbx_seq_one_letter_code
_entity_poly.pdbx_strand_id
1 'polypeptide(L)'
;MKTFGEYLRKAREDKKLPLRKVAAALDIDTSILSKIERNERRATTEMIPILSNTLDKTEKEIQIEFIKSMILTELGELEHLKIGLKETLKSIG
;
A
#
# COMPACT_ATOMS: atom_id res chain seq x y z
N MET A 1 -4.31 -13.16 -2.98
CA MET A 1 -3.89 -11.89 -3.64
C MET A 1 -3.16 -11.06 -2.59
N LYS A 2 -2.09 -10.33 -2.92
CA LYS A 2 -1.31 -9.60 -1.90
C LYS A 2 -1.98 -8.29 -1.53
N THR A 3 -2.19 -8.06 -0.25
CA THR A 3 -2.63 -6.77 0.32
C THR A 3 -1.51 -5.73 0.24
N PHE A 4 -1.85 -4.45 0.38
CA PHE A 4 -0.84 -3.39 0.45
C PHE A 4 0.14 -3.61 1.62
N GLY A 5 -0.35 -4.09 2.77
CA GLY A 5 0.49 -4.45 3.91
C GLY A 5 1.54 -5.50 3.58
N GLU A 6 1.13 -6.58 2.91
CA GLU A 6 2.04 -7.65 2.47
C GLU A 6 3.03 -7.17 1.41
N TYR A 7 2.62 -6.25 0.53
CA TYR A 7 3.51 -5.59 -0.42
C TYR A 7 4.61 -4.79 0.31
N LEU A 8 4.24 -3.96 1.29
CA LEU A 8 5.20 -3.17 2.08
C LEU A 8 6.15 -4.08 2.86
N ARG A 9 5.63 -5.13 3.50
CA ARG A 9 6.42 -6.12 4.21
C ARG A 9 7.47 -6.74 3.32
N LYS A 10 7.07 -7.18 2.12
CA LYS A 10 7.99 -7.77 1.15
C LYS A 10 9.06 -6.77 0.71
N ALA A 11 8.68 -5.53 0.36
CA ALA A 11 9.64 -4.51 -0.04
C ALA A 11 10.66 -4.21 1.08
N ARG A 12 10.21 -4.17 2.33
CA ARG A 12 11.07 -4.01 3.50
C ARG A 12 12.04 -5.18 3.67
N GLU A 13 11.53 -6.41 3.58
CA GLU A 13 12.32 -7.65 3.76
C GLU A 13 13.33 -7.86 2.62
N ASP A 14 12.96 -7.53 1.38
CA ASP A 14 13.86 -7.58 0.22
C ASP A 14 15.05 -6.61 0.41
N LYS A 15 14.85 -5.48 1.09
CA LYS A 15 15.91 -4.54 1.50
C LYS A 15 16.60 -4.91 2.82
N LYS A 16 16.21 -6.02 3.46
CA LYS A 16 16.72 -6.46 4.78
C LYS A 16 16.57 -5.39 5.87
N LEU A 17 15.55 -4.53 5.74
CA LEU A 17 15.31 -3.47 6.71
C LEU A 17 14.58 -4.04 7.93
N PRO A 18 15.08 -3.78 9.15
CA PRO A 18 14.33 -4.12 10.35
C PRO A 18 13.11 -3.21 10.47
N LEU A 19 12.01 -3.74 11.00
CA LEU A 19 10.72 -3.05 11.13
C LEU A 19 10.85 -1.66 11.79
N ARG A 20 11.72 -1.54 12.80
CA ARG A 20 12.03 -0.28 13.49
C ARG A 20 12.57 0.85 12.60
N LYS A 21 13.28 0.53 11.51
CA LYS A 21 13.84 1.56 10.61
C LYS A 21 12.75 2.23 9.79
N VAL A 22 11.80 1.44 9.29
CA VAL A 22 10.67 1.96 8.51
C VAL A 22 9.67 2.68 9.42
N ALA A 23 9.41 2.15 10.61
CA ALA A 23 8.53 2.80 11.59
C ALA A 23 9.07 4.16 12.04
N ALA A 24 10.38 4.26 12.30
CA ALA A 24 11.02 5.53 12.65
C ALA A 24 10.97 6.55 11.50
N ALA A 25 11.12 6.12 10.24
CA ALA A 25 11.00 7.03 9.09
C ALA A 25 9.58 7.59 8.94
N LEU A 26 8.58 6.79 9.28
CA LEU A 26 7.16 7.16 9.26
C LEU A 26 6.69 7.92 10.49
N ASP A 27 7.56 8.13 11.48
CA ASP A 27 7.21 8.72 12.78
C ASP A 27 6.03 8.00 13.48
N ILE A 28 6.08 6.66 13.48
CA ILE A 28 5.07 5.80 14.12
C ILE A 28 5.72 4.69 14.98
N ASP A 29 4.92 4.13 15.89
CA ASP A 29 5.33 2.94 16.63
C ASP A 29 5.58 1.74 15.71
N THR A 30 6.57 0.93 16.07
CA THR A 30 6.83 -0.36 15.40
C THR A 30 5.62 -1.29 15.42
N SER A 31 4.79 -1.23 16.46
CA SER A 31 3.55 -1.99 16.56
C SER A 31 2.51 -1.56 15.51
N ILE A 32 2.47 -0.26 15.17
CA ILE A 32 1.59 0.29 14.14
C ILE A 32 2.01 -0.20 12.78
N LEU A 33 3.30 -0.08 12.44
CA LEU A 33 3.81 -0.62 11.17
C LEU A 33 3.59 -2.13 11.09
N SER A 34 3.77 -2.86 12.19
CA SER A 34 3.55 -4.31 12.23
C SER A 34 2.09 -4.69 11.93
N LYS A 35 1.12 -3.92 12.45
CA LYS A 35 -0.30 -4.06 12.12
C LYS A 35 -0.57 -3.73 10.66
N ILE A 36 0.08 -2.70 10.11
CA ILE A 36 -0.04 -2.33 8.69
C ILE A 36 0.44 -3.48 7.80
N GLU A 37 1.61 -4.04 8.08
CA GLU A 37 2.20 -5.13 7.30
C GLU A 37 1.42 -6.45 7.38
N ARG A 38 0.59 -6.62 8.41
CA ARG A 38 -0.36 -7.74 8.55
C ARG A 38 -1.78 -7.40 8.07
N ASN A 39 -1.98 -6.22 7.47
CA ASN A 39 -3.29 -5.73 7.03
C ASN A 39 -4.34 -5.61 8.15
N GLU A 40 -3.89 -5.52 9.41
CA GLU A 40 -4.74 -5.27 10.60
C GLU A 40 -5.01 -3.78 10.79
N ARG A 41 -4.23 -2.91 10.14
CA ARG A 41 -4.41 -1.46 10.10
C ARG A 41 -4.14 -0.94 8.70
N ARG A 42 -4.95 0.00 8.21
CA ARG A 42 -4.73 0.62 6.90
C ARG A 42 -3.57 1.61 6.95
N ALA A 43 -2.72 1.56 5.93
CA ALA A 43 -1.78 2.63 5.63
C ALA A 43 -2.55 3.85 5.09
N THR A 44 -1.99 5.05 5.26
CA THR A 44 -2.58 6.28 4.75
C THR A 44 -1.79 6.82 3.55
N THR A 45 -2.41 7.69 2.75
CA THR A 45 -1.79 8.27 1.56
C THR A 45 -0.57 9.14 1.88
N GLU A 46 -0.54 9.76 3.06
CA GLU A 46 0.56 10.60 3.54
C GLU A 46 1.83 9.79 3.80
N MET A 47 1.70 8.48 3.99
CA MET A 47 2.84 7.57 4.17
C MET A 47 3.57 7.29 2.85
N ILE A 48 2.93 7.50 1.69
CA ILE A 48 3.46 7.08 0.38
C ILE A 48 4.83 7.70 0.06
N PRO A 49 5.04 9.03 0.19
CA PRO A 49 6.34 9.64 -0.09
C PRO A 49 7.46 9.10 0.82
N ILE A 50 7.14 8.88 2.10
CA ILE A 50 8.09 8.36 3.09
C ILE A 50 8.43 6.90 2.79
N LEU A 51 7.42 6.08 2.47
CA LEU A 51 7.59 4.68 2.08
C LEU A 51 8.41 4.55 0.80
N SER A 52 8.15 5.39 -0.19
CA SER A 52 8.92 5.48 -1.44
C SER A 52 10.40 5.69 -1.17
N ASN A 53 10.74 6.71 -0.38
CA ASN A 53 12.13 7.02 -0.02
C ASN A 53 12.77 5.89 0.81
N THR A 54 12.07 5.37 1.82
CA THR A 54 12.61 4.38 2.75
C THR A 54 12.79 3.01 2.10
N LEU A 55 11.88 2.64 1.21
CA LEU A 55 11.87 1.37 0.49
C LEU A 55 12.54 1.44 -0.88
N ASP A 56 13.14 2.58 -1.24
CA ASP A 56 13.87 2.77 -2.51
C ASP A 56 13.02 2.35 -3.72
N LYS A 57 11.82 2.89 -3.71
CA LYS A 57 10.77 2.69 -4.72
C LYS A 57 10.36 4.06 -5.21
N THR A 58 9.88 4.16 -6.44
CA THR A 58 9.25 5.40 -6.90
C THR A 58 7.90 5.60 -6.21
N GLU A 59 7.49 6.85 -5.95
CA GLU A 59 6.15 7.14 -5.44
C GLU A 59 5.06 6.54 -6.32
N LYS A 60 5.27 6.58 -7.65
CA LYS A 60 4.40 5.97 -8.65
C LYS A 60 4.18 4.47 -8.38
N GLU A 61 5.24 3.69 -8.13
CA GLU A 61 5.10 2.27 -7.84
C GLU A 61 4.27 2.02 -6.57
N ILE A 62 4.59 2.74 -5.48
CA ILE A 62 3.88 2.59 -4.21
C ILE A 62 2.40 2.97 -4.37
N GLN A 63 2.12 4.08 -5.06
CA GLN A 63 0.77 4.57 -5.29
C GLN A 63 -0.06 3.61 -6.15
N ILE A 64 0.54 3.01 -7.19
CA ILE A 64 -0.13 1.98 -8.01
C ILE A 64 -0.53 0.78 -7.16
N GLU A 65 0.37 0.27 -6.31
CA GLU A 65 0.06 -0.88 -5.45
C GLU A 65 -0.96 -0.52 -4.35
N PHE A 66 -0.93 0.70 -3.83
CA PHE A 66 -1.95 1.22 -2.91
C PHE A 66 -3.33 1.24 -3.57
N ILE A 67 -3.45 1.84 -4.76
CA ILE A 67 -4.71 1.93 -5.52
C ILE A 67 -5.25 0.53 -5.83
N LYS A 68 -4.40 -0.38 -6.35
CA LYS A 68 -4.80 -1.76 -6.62
C LYS A 68 -5.34 -2.45 -5.38
N SER A 69 -4.61 -2.36 -4.26
CA SER A 69 -5.04 -3.00 -3.01
C SER A 69 -6.36 -2.43 -2.51
N MET A 70 -6.56 -1.11 -2.58
CA MET A 70 -7.81 -0.46 -2.17
C MET A 70 -8.99 -0.94 -3.01
N ILE A 71 -8.87 -0.88 -4.34
CA ILE A 71 -9.91 -1.34 -5.28
C ILE A 71 -10.26 -2.80 -5.00
N LEU A 72 -9.25 -3.66 -4.87
CA LEU A 72 -9.49 -5.10 -4.75
C LEU A 72 -10.02 -5.48 -3.35
N THR A 73 -9.65 -4.73 -2.31
CA THR A 73 -10.14 -4.97 -0.94
C THR A 73 -11.56 -4.46 -0.76
N GLU A 74 -11.90 -3.30 -1.32
CA GLU A 74 -13.21 -2.67 -1.10
C GLU A 74 -14.25 -3.07 -2.13
N LEU A 75 -13.81 -3.34 -3.37
CA LEU A 75 -14.70 -3.54 -4.52
C LEU A 75 -14.50 -4.90 -5.19
N GLY A 76 -13.53 -5.71 -4.74
CA GLY A 76 -13.10 -6.96 -5.39
C GLY A 76 -14.21 -7.98 -5.62
N GLU A 77 -15.20 -8.03 -4.72
CA GLU A 77 -16.31 -8.99 -4.75
C GLU A 77 -17.51 -8.50 -5.59
N LEU A 78 -17.47 -7.27 -6.13
CA LEU A 78 -18.57 -6.75 -6.94
C LEU A 78 -18.57 -7.39 -8.33
N GLU A 79 -19.69 -8.01 -8.70
CA GLU A 79 -19.88 -8.71 -9.98
C GLU A 79 -19.49 -7.86 -11.21
N HIS A 80 -19.81 -6.56 -11.17
CA HIS A 80 -19.57 -5.63 -12.27
C HIS A 80 -18.35 -4.74 -12.09
N LEU A 81 -17.42 -5.08 -11.17
CA LEU A 81 -16.22 -4.29 -10.87
C LEU A 81 -15.48 -3.83 -12.13
N LYS A 82 -15.21 -4.75 -13.06
CA LYS A 82 -14.48 -4.45 -14.30
C LYS A 82 -15.21 -3.42 -15.17
N ILE A 83 -16.53 -3.52 -15.27
CA ILE A 83 -17.35 -2.57 -16.05
C ILE A 83 -17.33 -1.21 -15.36
N GLY A 84 -17.59 -1.18 -14.05
CA GLY A 84 -17.57 0.06 -13.26
C GLY A 84 -16.23 0.80 -13.34
N LEU A 85 -15.10 0.10 -13.21
CA LEU A 85 -13.77 0.69 -13.39
C LEU A 85 -13.56 1.23 -14.81
N LYS A 86 -13.99 0.49 -15.84
CA LYS A 86 -13.86 0.92 -17.24
C LYS A 86 -14.65 2.21 -17.50
N GLU A 87 -15.89 2.30 -17.02
CA GLU A 87 -16.71 3.51 -17.17
C GLU A 87 -16.12 4.68 -16.36
N THR A 88 -15.60 4.42 -15.16
CA THR A 88 -14.96 5.43 -14.31
C THR A 88 -13.71 6.02 -15.00
N LEU A 89 -12.89 5.19 -15.65
CA LEU A 89 -11.70 5.67 -16.37
C LEU A 89 -12.04 6.62 -17.54
N LYS A 90 -13.25 6.55 -18.11
CA LYS A 90 -13.68 7.53 -19.14
C LYS A 90 -14.01 8.90 -18.54
N SER A 91 -14.33 8.94 -17.24
CA SER A 91 -14.61 10.18 -16.51
C SER A 91 -13.39 10.77 -15.81
N ILE A 92 -12.33 9.96 -15.65
CA ILE A 92 -11.02 10.40 -15.14
C ILE A 92 -10.16 10.75 -16.36
N GLY A 93 -10.33 11.97 -16.85
CA GLY A 93 -9.66 12.48 -18.05
C GLY A 93 -10.42 13.67 -18.61
#